data_AF-A0AA39YIT7-F1
#
_entry.id   AF-A0AA39YIT7-F1
#
_cell.length_a   1.000
_cell.length_b   1.000
_cell.length_c   1.000
_cell.angle_alpha   90.00
_cell.angle_beta   90.00
_cell.angle_gamma   90.00
#
_symmetry.space_group_name_H-M   'P 1'
#
loop_
_entity.id
_entity.type
_entity.pdbx_description
1 polymer ?
#
loop_
_entity_poly.entity_id
_entity_poly.type
_entity_poly.pdbx_seq_one_letter_code
_entity_poly.pdbx_strand_id
1 'polypeptide(L)'
;MAVFNLGYTAPINPPGASPVLNPTQVWAGLQRKVRHAEEFVPLFSACEVVSEEPGATEFDPYTVIRNVTIRPGGPPGGGPPGGPPPGGPGGAGGPPPGIMMGAGGPPGGGPPKGPIRNVCKLYAPSRVDFLREDGTKFSNYVTQGPSGEETDMFMTYVFEWRHAGVEEGSEVWKKIREVHRKTARDAVEQTIKRIRELVAEGQL
;
A
#
# COMPACT_ATOMS: atom_id res chain seq x y z
N MET A 1 11.81 -17.72 -7.94
CA MET A 1 10.79 -16.73 -7.55
C MET A 1 11.22 -16.20 -6.20
N ALA A 2 11.44 -14.90 -6.07
CA ALA A 2 11.76 -14.28 -4.79
C ALA A 2 10.49 -13.84 -4.06
N VAL A 3 10.45 -14.04 -2.74
CA VAL A 3 9.37 -13.57 -1.87
C VAL A 3 9.96 -12.59 -0.86
N PHE A 4 9.36 -11.42 -0.73
CA PHE A 4 9.77 -10.40 0.23
C PHE A 4 8.68 -10.23 1.28
N ASN A 5 8.96 -10.71 2.49
CA ASN A 5 8.13 -10.51 3.66
C ASN A 5 8.66 -9.32 4.46
N LEU A 6 7.93 -8.21 4.46
CA LEU A 6 8.32 -6.99 5.18
C LEU A 6 7.15 -6.47 6.00
N GLY A 7 7.44 -6.01 7.21
CA GLY A 7 6.49 -5.32 8.08
C GLY A 7 6.98 -3.90 8.40
N TYR A 8 6.06 -2.97 8.55
CA TYR A 8 6.35 -1.64 9.11
C TYR A 8 5.21 -1.18 10.01
N THR A 9 5.59 -0.57 11.13
CA THR A 9 4.67 -0.09 12.17
C THR A 9 4.99 1.37 12.49
N ALA A 10 3.96 2.20 12.59
CA ALA A 10 4.07 3.57 13.08
C ALA A 10 2.92 3.92 14.04
N PRO A 11 3.15 4.81 15.02
CA PRO A 11 2.08 5.33 15.86
C PRO A 11 1.09 6.13 15.01
N ILE A 12 -0.20 5.89 15.21
CA ILE A 12 -1.26 6.67 14.55
C ILE A 12 -1.36 8.06 15.16
N ASN A 13 -1.16 8.18 16.49
CA ASN A 13 -1.19 9.44 17.22
C ASN A 13 0.16 9.70 17.92
N PRO A 14 1.25 10.00 17.19
CA PRO A 14 2.49 10.41 17.83
C PRO A 14 2.29 11.72 18.61
N PRO A 15 3.14 12.03 19.61
CA PRO A 15 3.06 13.27 20.35
C PRO A 15 2.98 14.49 19.44
N GLY A 16 1.97 15.35 19.66
CA GLY A 16 1.73 16.55 18.86
C GLY A 16 0.93 16.35 17.57
N ALA A 17 0.50 15.12 17.25
CA ALA A 17 -0.40 14.89 16.12
C ALA A 17 -1.77 15.57 16.34
N SER A 18 -2.30 16.22 15.30
CA SER A 18 -3.61 16.86 15.31
C SER A 18 -4.31 16.76 13.95
N PRO A 19 -5.61 16.41 13.89
CA PRO A 19 -6.42 15.89 15.01
C PRO A 19 -5.90 14.54 15.54
N VAL A 20 -6.17 14.27 16.82
CA VAL A 20 -6.01 12.93 17.42
C VAL A 20 -7.10 12.04 16.85
N LEU A 21 -6.70 10.93 16.22
CA LEU A 21 -7.63 9.99 15.59
C LEU A 21 -8.13 8.97 16.61
N ASN A 22 -9.42 8.68 16.58
CA ASN A 22 -10.04 7.60 17.36
C ASN A 22 -10.19 6.30 16.54
N PRO A 23 -10.45 5.14 17.16
CA PRO A 23 -10.57 3.86 16.46
C PRO A 23 -11.59 3.87 15.31
N THR A 24 -12.75 4.49 15.53
CA THR A 24 -13.83 4.58 14.52
C THR A 24 -13.37 5.33 13.27
N GLN A 25 -12.69 6.47 13.44
CA GLN A 25 -12.14 7.27 12.34
C GLN A 25 -11.07 6.53 11.56
N VAL A 26 -10.17 5.82 12.26
CA VAL A 26 -9.12 5.02 11.60
C VAL A 26 -9.76 3.89 10.79
N TRP A 27 -10.75 3.20 11.35
CA TRP A 27 -11.46 2.14 10.64
C TRP A 27 -12.23 2.67 9.43
N ALA A 28 -12.94 3.81 9.55
CA ALA A 28 -13.59 4.48 8.43
C ALA A 28 -12.58 4.86 7.33
N GLY A 29 -11.40 5.35 7.73
CA GLY A 29 -10.31 5.65 6.81
C GLY A 29 -9.78 4.43 6.05
N LEU A 30 -9.62 3.27 6.72
CA LEU A 30 -9.23 2.02 6.07
C LEU A 30 -10.33 1.51 5.12
N GLN A 31 -11.60 1.62 5.51
CA GLN A 31 -12.74 1.29 4.65
C GLN A 31 -12.78 2.19 3.40
N ARG A 32 -12.49 3.49 3.54
CA ARG A 32 -12.37 4.42 2.41
C ARG A 32 -11.20 4.03 1.51
N LYS A 33 -10.04 3.70 2.07
CA LYS A 33 -8.87 3.23 1.31
C LYS A 33 -9.14 1.97 0.49
N VAL A 34 -10.02 1.09 0.96
CA VAL A 34 -10.47 -0.08 0.18
C VAL A 34 -11.29 0.36 -1.04
N ARG A 35 -12.11 1.40 -0.94
CA ARG A 35 -13.03 1.80 -2.02
C ARG A 35 -12.46 2.89 -2.94
N HIS A 36 -11.51 3.68 -2.45
CA HIS A 36 -10.90 4.84 -3.11
C HIS A 36 -9.37 4.78 -3.00
N ALA A 37 -8.77 3.74 -3.57
CA ALA A 37 -7.34 3.45 -3.42
C ALA A 37 -6.43 4.61 -3.89
N GLU A 38 -6.85 5.31 -4.93
CA GLU A 38 -6.18 6.44 -5.58
C GLU A 38 -5.99 7.63 -4.66
N GLU A 39 -6.82 7.80 -3.63
CA GLU A 39 -6.64 8.85 -2.63
C GLU A 39 -5.48 8.58 -1.67
N PHE A 40 -5.07 7.30 -1.54
CA PHE A 40 -4.07 6.85 -0.56
C PHE A 40 -2.77 6.39 -1.20
N VAL A 41 -2.79 6.02 -2.48
CA VAL A 41 -1.65 5.45 -3.19
C VAL A 41 -1.43 6.25 -4.47
N PRO A 42 -0.43 7.15 -4.52
CA PRO A 42 -0.19 8.04 -5.66
C PRO A 42 0.03 7.33 -7.01
N LEU A 43 0.42 6.06 -6.97
CA LEU A 43 0.56 5.21 -8.15
C LEU A 43 -0.76 4.96 -8.86
N PHE A 44 -1.87 4.91 -8.13
CA PHE A 44 -3.17 4.61 -8.69
C PHE A 44 -3.81 5.89 -9.23
N SER A 45 -4.50 5.73 -10.35
CA SER A 45 -5.27 6.77 -11.02
C SER A 45 -6.77 6.57 -10.90
N ALA A 46 -7.21 5.34 -10.61
CA ALA A 46 -8.61 5.00 -10.37
C ALA A 46 -8.71 3.73 -9.50
N CYS A 47 -9.82 3.63 -8.76
CA CYS A 47 -10.28 2.45 -8.07
C CYS A 47 -11.75 2.23 -8.43
N GLU A 48 -12.06 1.05 -8.95
CA GLU A 48 -13.41 0.63 -9.31
C GLU A 48 -13.78 -0.56 -8.44
N VAL A 49 -14.83 -0.41 -7.63
CA VAL A 49 -15.40 -1.51 -6.87
C VAL A 49 -16.25 -2.36 -7.80
N VAL A 50 -15.90 -3.63 -7.93
CA VAL A 50 -16.56 -4.61 -8.81
C VAL A 50 -17.71 -5.31 -8.10
N SER A 51 -17.48 -5.71 -6.85
CA SER A 51 -18.52 -6.28 -6.00
C SER A 51 -18.22 -6.04 -4.52
N GLU A 52 -19.29 -6.02 -3.73
CA GLU A 52 -19.22 -6.00 -2.27
C GLU A 52 -20.21 -7.02 -1.72
N GLU A 53 -19.73 -7.88 -0.84
CA GLU A 53 -20.49 -8.99 -0.29
C GLU A 53 -20.30 -9.04 1.23
N PRO A 54 -21.39 -9.13 2.01
CA PRO A 54 -21.26 -9.44 3.43
C PRO A 54 -20.64 -10.84 3.61
N GLY A 55 -20.09 -11.10 4.79
CA GLY A 55 -19.67 -12.44 5.16
C GLY A 55 -20.83 -13.42 5.05
N ALA A 56 -20.56 -14.62 4.54
CA ALA A 56 -21.57 -15.69 4.47
C ALA A 56 -22.09 -16.08 5.86
N THR A 57 -21.23 -15.94 6.87
CA THR A 57 -21.54 -16.09 8.29
C THR A 57 -20.99 -14.89 9.08
N GLU A 58 -21.32 -14.81 10.37
CA GLU A 58 -20.76 -13.81 11.29
C GLU A 58 -19.24 -13.92 11.47
N PHE A 59 -18.65 -15.08 11.14
CA PHE A 59 -17.21 -15.32 11.20
C PHE A 59 -16.49 -14.97 9.90
N ASP A 60 -17.25 -14.80 8.81
CA ASP A 60 -16.70 -14.44 7.52
C ASP A 60 -16.56 -12.92 7.40
N PRO A 61 -15.43 -12.42 6.88
CA PRO A 61 -15.24 -10.99 6.71
C PRO A 61 -16.13 -10.45 5.59
N TYR A 62 -16.48 -9.17 5.71
CA TYR A 62 -17.01 -8.41 4.59
C TYR A 62 -15.96 -8.37 3.46
N THR A 63 -16.37 -8.68 2.23
CA THR A 63 -15.45 -8.81 1.10
C THR A 63 -15.74 -7.76 0.04
N VAL A 64 -14.71 -7.03 -0.38
CA VAL A 64 -14.76 -6.07 -1.48
C VAL A 64 -13.83 -6.53 -2.58
N ILE A 65 -14.36 -6.76 -3.77
CA ILE A 65 -13.54 -7.01 -4.97
C ILE A 65 -13.42 -5.69 -5.72
N ARG A 66 -12.18 -5.28 -6.01
CA ARG A 66 -11.91 -4.01 -6.70
C ARG A 66 -10.84 -4.16 -7.78
N ASN A 67 -10.89 -3.25 -8.73
CA ASN A 67 -9.91 -3.03 -9.78
C ASN A 67 -9.20 -1.70 -9.54
N VAL A 68 -7.88 -1.69 -9.49
CA VAL A 68 -7.09 -0.44 -9.39
C VAL A 68 -6.28 -0.22 -10.66
N THR A 69 -6.33 1.00 -11.19
CA THR A 69 -5.63 1.36 -12.43
C THR A 69 -4.34 2.11 -12.11
N ILE A 70 -3.20 1.60 -12.57
CA ILE A 70 -1.91 2.29 -12.44
C ILE A 70 -1.89 3.52 -13.34
N ARG A 71 -1.43 4.65 -12.82
CA ARG A 71 -1.21 5.88 -13.59
C ARG A 71 -0.21 5.63 -14.73
N PRO A 72 -0.44 6.19 -15.94
CA PRO A 72 0.54 6.14 -17.02
C PRO A 72 1.92 6.66 -16.57
N GLY A 73 2.98 5.89 -16.83
CA GLY A 73 4.35 6.21 -16.38
C GLY A 73 4.71 5.75 -14.96
N GLY A 74 3.79 5.09 -14.24
CA GLY A 74 4.12 4.40 -13.00
C GLY A 74 5.11 3.24 -13.20
N PRO A 75 5.93 2.87 -12.19
CA PRO A 75 6.82 1.71 -12.28
C PRO A 75 6.05 0.44 -12.66
N PRO A 76 6.63 -0.44 -13.50
CA PRO A 76 6.02 -1.73 -13.80
C PRO A 76 5.80 -2.53 -12.52
N GLY A 77 4.60 -3.10 -12.33
CA GLY A 77 4.33 -4.03 -11.22
C GLY A 77 3.57 -3.48 -10.01
N GLY A 78 3.03 -2.26 -10.06
CA GLY A 78 2.02 -1.81 -9.08
C GLY A 78 2.54 -1.56 -7.65
N GLY A 79 3.86 -1.49 -7.44
CA GLY A 79 4.46 -1.00 -6.20
C GLY A 79 4.50 0.53 -6.16
N PRO A 80 4.32 1.18 -4.99
CA PRO A 80 4.19 2.62 -4.90
C PRO A 80 5.43 3.37 -5.42
N PRO A 81 5.26 4.63 -5.85
CA PRO A 81 6.28 5.38 -6.55
C PRO A 81 7.29 5.92 -5.53
N GLY A 82 8.53 5.42 -5.58
CA GLY A 82 9.62 5.94 -4.76
C GLY A 82 10.35 7.09 -5.45
N GLY A 83 9.88 8.33 -5.29
CA GLY A 83 10.67 9.52 -5.61
C GLY A 83 9.87 10.83 -5.58
N PRO A 84 10.45 11.95 -5.07
CA PRO A 84 9.82 13.27 -5.18
C PRO A 84 9.82 13.73 -6.66
N PRO A 85 8.93 14.66 -7.05
CA PRO A 85 8.90 15.19 -8.42
C PRO A 85 10.19 15.94 -8.77
N PRO A 86 10.59 16.01 -10.05
CA PRO A 86 11.78 16.74 -10.44
C PRO A 86 11.53 18.25 -10.37
N GLY A 87 12.15 18.92 -9.40
CA GLY A 87 12.41 20.36 -9.48
C GLY A 87 13.65 20.60 -10.35
N GLY A 88 13.53 21.39 -11.42
CA GLY A 88 14.68 21.82 -12.22
C GLY A 88 15.38 23.06 -11.63
N PRO A 89 16.31 23.68 -12.36
CA PRO A 89 17.43 23.10 -13.08
C PRO A 89 18.76 23.46 -12.37
N GLY A 90 19.74 22.55 -12.35
CA GLY A 90 21.09 22.90 -11.89
C GLY A 90 22.05 21.72 -11.85
N GLY A 91 23.05 21.74 -12.74
CA GLY A 91 24.37 21.16 -12.48
C GLY A 91 24.61 19.71 -12.88
N ALA A 92 25.09 19.54 -14.12
CA ALA A 92 26.07 18.55 -14.60
C ALA A 92 26.30 17.25 -13.79
N GLY A 93 25.83 16.13 -14.36
CA GLY A 93 26.18 14.78 -13.93
C GLY A 93 25.20 13.74 -14.47
N GLY A 94 25.13 13.57 -15.79
CA GLY A 94 24.22 12.59 -16.40
C GLY A 94 24.65 11.15 -16.06
N PRO A 95 23.73 10.25 -15.65
CA PRO A 95 24.04 8.83 -15.54
C PRO A 95 24.13 8.22 -16.96
N PRO A 96 24.85 7.10 -17.13
CA PRO A 96 25.15 6.54 -18.44
C PRO A 96 23.89 6.02 -19.15
N PRO A 97 23.89 5.95 -20.50
CA PRO A 97 22.75 5.49 -21.26
C PRO A 97 22.68 3.96 -21.25
N GLY A 98 21.51 3.42 -20.94
CA GLY A 98 21.19 2.01 -21.14
C GLY A 98 21.37 1.14 -19.91
N ILE A 99 20.29 1.05 -19.11
CA ILE A 99 19.74 -0.18 -18.54
C ILE A 99 18.35 0.23 -18.02
N MET A 100 17.32 -0.05 -18.82
CA MET A 100 15.94 -0.01 -18.33
C MET A 100 15.80 -1.14 -17.30
N MET A 101 15.90 -0.81 -16.01
CA MET A 101 15.64 -1.78 -14.94
C MET A 101 14.14 -2.08 -14.89
N GLY A 102 13.75 -3.11 -15.66
CA GLY A 102 12.45 -3.73 -15.55
C GLY A 102 12.29 -4.38 -14.18
N ALA A 103 11.41 -3.81 -13.35
CA ALA A 103 10.80 -4.54 -12.24
C ALA A 103 9.90 -5.62 -12.87
N GLY A 104 10.45 -6.82 -12.96
CA GLY A 104 9.87 -7.89 -13.75
C GLY A 104 8.50 -8.35 -13.27
N GLY A 105 7.45 -7.98 -14.02
CA GLY A 105 6.65 -9.03 -14.65
C GLY A 105 7.57 -9.95 -15.48
N PRO A 106 7.14 -11.16 -15.85
CA PRO A 106 8.02 -12.19 -16.41
C PRO A 106 8.92 -11.63 -17.54
N PRO A 107 10.11 -12.19 -17.79
CA PRO A 107 10.87 -11.83 -18.98
C PRO A 107 10.00 -12.18 -20.20
N GLY A 108 9.38 -11.16 -20.80
CA GLY A 108 8.37 -11.29 -21.86
C GLY A 108 7.02 -10.60 -21.64
N GLY A 109 6.75 -9.97 -20.49
CA GLY A 109 5.50 -9.23 -20.25
C GLY A 109 5.77 -7.87 -19.64
N GLY A 110 5.40 -6.79 -20.35
CA GLY A 110 5.41 -5.42 -19.79
C GLY A 110 4.53 -5.28 -18.54
N PRO A 111 4.36 -4.06 -17.98
CA PRO A 111 3.38 -3.84 -16.92
C PRO A 111 2.04 -4.48 -17.32
N PRO A 112 1.30 -5.10 -16.37
CA PRO A 112 0.03 -5.74 -16.71
C PRO A 112 -0.81 -4.77 -17.53
N LYS A 113 -1.17 -5.20 -18.75
CA LYS A 113 -2.04 -4.42 -19.63
C LYS A 113 -3.44 -4.48 -19.04
N GLY A 114 -3.75 -3.55 -18.13
CA GLY A 114 -5.07 -3.44 -17.52
C GLY A 114 -5.04 -3.20 -16.02
N PRO A 115 -6.23 -3.06 -15.41
CA PRO A 115 -6.35 -2.84 -13.98
C PRO A 115 -5.85 -4.05 -13.17
N ILE A 116 -5.34 -3.78 -11.97
CA ILE A 116 -4.98 -4.81 -10.98
C ILE A 116 -6.22 -5.15 -10.17
N ARG A 117 -6.65 -6.41 -10.21
CA ARG A 117 -7.72 -6.92 -9.36
C ARG A 117 -7.22 -7.26 -7.96
N ASN A 118 -7.98 -6.85 -6.94
CA ASN A 118 -7.75 -7.18 -5.53
C ASN A 118 -9.03 -7.75 -4.92
N VAL A 119 -8.89 -8.82 -4.13
CA VAL A 119 -9.90 -9.28 -3.18
C VAL A 119 -9.52 -8.72 -1.82
N CYS A 120 -10.35 -7.82 -1.29
CA CYS A 120 -10.12 -7.15 -0.02
C CYS A 120 -11.05 -7.75 1.03
N LYS A 121 -10.50 -8.23 2.16
CA LYS A 121 -11.27 -8.81 3.26
C LYS A 121 -11.18 -7.89 4.48
N LEU A 122 -12.32 -7.46 4.98
CA LEU A 122 -12.43 -6.51 6.08
C LEU A 122 -12.85 -7.25 7.35
N TYR A 123 -11.94 -7.26 8.32
CA TYR A 123 -12.12 -7.83 9.65
C TYR A 123 -12.26 -6.66 10.63
N ALA A 124 -13.49 -6.19 10.80
CA ALA A 124 -13.76 -5.02 11.62
C ALA A 124 -13.39 -5.24 13.09
N PRO A 125 -12.94 -4.18 13.81
CA PRO A 125 -12.64 -2.83 13.32
C PRO A 125 -11.15 -2.62 12.99
N SER A 126 -10.34 -3.67 12.90
CA SER A 126 -8.89 -3.55 13.09
C SER A 126 -8.04 -4.10 11.96
N ARG A 127 -8.61 -4.82 10.98
CA ARG A 127 -7.79 -5.46 9.95
C ARG A 127 -8.42 -5.43 8.57
N VAL A 128 -7.59 -5.16 7.57
CA VAL A 128 -7.93 -5.32 6.16
C VAL A 128 -6.84 -6.13 5.48
N ASP A 129 -7.22 -7.23 4.85
CA ASP A 129 -6.34 -8.01 3.98
C ASP A 129 -6.64 -7.70 2.51
N PHE A 130 -5.60 -7.67 1.69
CA PHE A 130 -5.65 -7.49 0.24
C PHE A 130 -4.93 -8.67 -0.40
N LEU A 131 -5.65 -9.38 -1.28
CA LEU A 131 -5.12 -10.51 -2.02
C LEU A 131 -5.17 -10.20 -3.52
N ARG A 132 -4.05 -10.41 -4.20
CA ARG A 132 -3.93 -10.28 -5.65
C ARG A 132 -3.89 -11.66 -6.31
N GLU A 133 -4.28 -11.72 -7.58
CA GLU A 133 -4.24 -12.96 -8.36
C GLU A 133 -2.82 -13.52 -8.55
N ASP A 134 -1.79 -12.66 -8.49
CA ASP A 134 -0.38 -13.07 -8.53
C ASP A 134 0.14 -13.67 -7.20
N GLY A 135 -0.74 -13.83 -6.21
CA GLY A 135 -0.44 -14.37 -4.88
C GLY A 135 0.21 -13.35 -3.93
N THR A 136 0.42 -12.10 -4.35
CA THR A 136 0.85 -11.02 -3.47
C THR A 136 -0.22 -10.74 -2.42
N LYS A 137 0.21 -10.57 -1.16
CA LYS A 137 -0.69 -10.28 -0.03
C LYS A 137 -0.24 -9.06 0.74
N PHE A 138 -1.21 -8.27 1.19
CA PHE A 138 -0.99 -7.15 2.10
C PHE A 138 -1.98 -7.26 3.24
N SER A 139 -1.53 -7.07 4.47
CA SER A 139 -2.39 -7.03 5.64
C SER A 139 -2.13 -5.75 6.41
N ASN A 140 -3.20 -4.97 6.57
CA ASN A 140 -3.19 -3.70 7.27
C ASN A 140 -3.87 -3.89 8.63
N TYR A 141 -3.14 -3.64 9.71
CA TYR A 141 -3.62 -3.78 11.08
C TYR A 141 -3.67 -2.42 11.77
N VAL A 142 -4.68 -2.25 12.61
CA VAL A 142 -4.74 -1.26 13.69
C VAL A 142 -4.60 -2.03 15.00
N THR A 143 -3.58 -1.72 15.78
CA THR A 143 -3.28 -2.41 17.03
C THR A 143 -3.23 -1.42 18.18
N GLN A 144 -3.65 -1.86 19.37
CA GLN A 144 -3.51 -1.07 20.59
C GLN A 144 -2.04 -0.99 21.03
N GLY A 145 -1.65 0.18 21.51
CA GLY A 145 -0.38 0.41 22.18
C GLY A 145 -0.41 -0.02 23.65
N PRO A 146 0.74 0.04 24.32
CA PRO A 146 0.90 -0.49 25.67
C PRO A 146 0.27 0.37 26.77
N SER A 147 -0.18 1.61 26.49
CA SER A 147 -0.75 2.48 27.53
C SER A 147 -2.14 2.07 27.98
N GLY A 148 -2.88 1.31 27.16
CA GLY A 148 -4.28 0.95 27.41
C GLY A 148 -5.30 2.04 27.01
N GLU A 149 -4.85 3.23 26.61
CA GLU A 149 -5.71 4.28 26.09
C GLU A 149 -6.23 3.92 24.69
N GLU A 150 -7.52 4.16 24.40
CA GLU A 150 -8.11 3.82 23.10
C GLU A 150 -7.45 4.54 21.91
N THR A 151 -6.88 5.72 22.16
CA THR A 151 -6.17 6.51 21.14
C THR A 151 -4.69 6.19 21.02
N ASP A 152 -4.14 5.36 21.92
CA ASP A 152 -2.80 4.79 21.76
C ASP A 152 -2.89 3.64 20.77
N MET A 153 -2.80 3.98 19.49
CA MET A 153 -2.94 3.04 18.39
C MET A 153 -1.73 3.09 17.47
N PHE A 154 -1.43 1.93 16.90
CA PHE A 154 -0.40 1.75 15.90
C PHE A 154 -1.03 1.22 14.61
N MET A 155 -0.51 1.68 13.48
CA MET A 155 -0.82 1.10 12.18
C MET A 155 0.35 0.22 11.76
N THR A 156 0.07 -1.05 11.51
CA THR A 156 1.07 -2.05 11.11
C THR A 156 0.68 -2.64 9.78
N TYR A 157 1.52 -2.48 8.76
CA TYR A 157 1.32 -3.14 7.47
C TYR A 157 2.33 -4.25 7.29
N VAL A 158 1.85 -5.41 6.84
CA VAL A 158 2.67 -6.59 6.53
C VAL A 158 2.46 -6.94 5.07
N PHE A 159 3.55 -7.11 4.35
CA PHE A 159 3.58 -7.32 2.90
C PHE A 159 4.25 -8.65 2.58
N GLU A 160 3.66 -9.40 1.65
CA GLU A 160 4.26 -10.56 1.00
C GLU A 160 4.28 -10.28 -0.51
N TRP A 161 5.36 -9.64 -0.99
CA TRP A 161 5.56 -9.40 -2.42
C TRP A 161 6.19 -10.60 -3.12
N ARG A 162 5.70 -10.95 -4.30
CA ARG A 162 6.22 -12.05 -5.12
C ARG A 162 6.82 -11.51 -6.42
N HIS A 163 8.06 -11.90 -6.71
CA HIS A 163 8.79 -11.49 -7.92
C HIS A 163 9.26 -12.73 -8.68
N ALA A 164 8.66 -12.97 -9.85
CA ALA A 164 9.07 -14.05 -10.76
C ALA A 164 10.41 -13.70 -11.42
N GLY A 165 11.27 -14.69 -11.65
CA GLY A 165 12.56 -14.47 -12.32
C GLY A 165 13.63 -13.73 -11.51
N VAL A 166 13.33 -13.32 -10.26
CA VAL A 166 14.34 -12.78 -9.35
C VAL A 166 14.93 -13.91 -8.51
N GLU A 167 16.25 -14.00 -8.50
CA GLU A 167 17.03 -14.92 -7.68
C GLU A 167 17.37 -14.27 -6.33
N GLU A 168 17.17 -15.01 -5.24
CA GLU A 168 17.46 -14.54 -3.88
C GLU A 168 18.97 -14.29 -3.68
N GLY A 169 19.32 -13.20 -2.99
CA GLY A 169 20.70 -12.81 -2.76
C GLY A 169 21.39 -12.07 -3.91
N SER A 170 20.82 -12.07 -5.12
CA SER A 170 21.33 -11.29 -6.26
C SER A 170 21.33 -9.78 -6.01
N GLU A 171 22.11 -9.01 -6.78
CA GLU A 171 22.12 -7.54 -6.70
C GLU A 171 20.75 -6.93 -7.03
N VAL A 172 20.01 -7.54 -7.95
CA VAL A 172 18.63 -7.15 -8.27
C VAL A 172 17.72 -7.37 -7.06
N TRP A 173 17.85 -8.52 -6.39
CA TRP A 173 17.08 -8.82 -5.17
C TRP A 173 17.36 -7.83 -4.05
N LYS A 174 18.63 -7.45 -3.82
CA LYS A 174 19.02 -6.48 -2.79
C LYS A 174 18.38 -5.11 -3.04
N LYS A 175 18.44 -4.63 -4.29
CA LYS A 175 17.81 -3.37 -4.70
C LYS A 175 16.29 -3.40 -4.53
N ILE A 176 15.64 -4.49 -4.95
CA ILE A 176 14.19 -4.67 -4.77
C ILE A 176 13.82 -4.64 -3.29
N ARG A 177 14.59 -5.33 -2.42
CA ARG A 177 14.35 -5.32 -0.97
C ARG A 177 14.43 -3.92 -0.36
N GLU A 178 15.42 -3.13 -0.76
CA GLU A 178 15.58 -1.77 -0.28
C GLU A 178 14.40 -0.87 -0.68
N VAL A 179 13.99 -0.95 -1.95
CA VAL A 179 12.82 -0.24 -2.48
C VAL A 179 11.56 -0.67 -1.72
N HIS A 180 11.33 -1.97 -1.56
CA HIS A 180 10.17 -2.50 -0.83
C HIS A 180 10.14 -2.09 0.63
N ARG A 181 11.30 -1.98 1.29
CA ARG A 181 11.38 -1.48 2.67
C ARG A 181 10.94 -0.02 2.77
N LYS A 182 11.40 0.83 1.85
CA LYS A 182 10.99 2.23 1.78
C LYS A 182 9.48 2.35 1.50
N THR A 183 9.02 1.61 0.50
CA THR A 183 7.62 1.46 0.13
C THR A 183 6.73 1.06 1.30
N ALA A 184 7.12 0.08 2.10
CA ALA A 184 6.34 -0.40 3.25
C ALA A 184 6.14 0.70 4.30
N ARG A 185 7.21 1.44 4.62
CA ARG A 185 7.16 2.60 5.50
C ARG A 185 6.24 3.68 4.94
N ASP A 186 6.52 4.12 3.72
CA ASP A 186 5.83 5.24 3.11
C ASP A 186 4.32 4.94 2.97
N ALA A 187 3.94 3.69 2.72
CA ALA A 187 2.53 3.26 2.67
C ALA A 187 1.79 3.42 4.01
N VAL A 188 2.45 3.13 5.14
CA VAL A 188 1.86 3.32 6.48
C VAL A 188 1.74 4.80 6.80
N GLU A 189 2.84 5.55 6.68
CA GLU A 189 2.90 6.97 7.04
C GLU A 189 1.92 7.81 6.21
N GLN A 190 1.86 7.59 4.89
CA GLN A 190 0.93 8.30 4.02
C GLN A 190 -0.53 7.93 4.29
N THR A 191 -0.81 6.68 4.69
CA THR A 191 -2.18 6.32 5.04
C THR A 191 -2.64 7.01 6.31
N ILE A 192 -1.83 6.98 7.38
CA ILE A 192 -2.14 7.71 8.62
C ILE A 192 -2.36 9.19 8.32
N LYS A 193 -1.45 9.79 7.53
CA LYS A 193 -1.55 11.20 7.11
C LYS A 193 -2.87 11.46 6.39
N ARG A 194 -3.22 10.67 5.37
CA ARG A 194 -4.44 10.90 4.58
C ARG A 194 -5.71 10.70 5.40
N ILE A 195 -5.78 9.70 6.28
CA ILE A 195 -6.90 9.53 7.21
C ILE A 195 -7.05 10.79 8.07
N ARG A 196 -5.94 11.33 8.57
CA ARG A 196 -5.96 12.53 9.39
C ARG A 196 -6.45 13.77 8.64
N GLU A 197 -5.99 13.95 7.41
CA GLU A 197 -6.47 15.02 6.51
C GLU A 197 -7.98 14.89 6.28
N LEU A 198 -8.46 13.69 5.95
CA LEU A 198 -9.88 13.43 5.73
C LEU A 198 -10.74 13.76 6.97
N VAL A 199 -10.27 13.40 8.18
CA VAL A 199 -10.96 13.78 9.43
C VAL A 199 -10.96 15.29 9.63
N ALA A 200 -9.83 15.97 9.39
CA ALA A 200 -9.75 17.42 9.50
C ALA A 200 -10.66 18.14 8.48
N GLU A 201 -10.86 17.54 7.31
CA GLU A 201 -11.74 18.01 6.24
C GLU A 201 -13.23 17.67 6.48
N GLY A 202 -13.56 16.89 7.52
CA GLY A 202 -14.93 16.44 7.80
C GLY A 202 -15.47 15.42 6.79
N GLN A 203 -14.57 14.67 6.13
CA GLN A 203 -14.88 13.68 5.09
C GLN A 203 -14.91 12.23 5.61
N LEU A 204 -14.74 12.03 6.92
CA LEU A 204 -14.85 10.76 7.65
C LEU A 204 -15.70 10.90 8.91
#